data_AF-A0A834Y9Q5-F1
#
_entry.id   AF-A0A834Y9Q5-F1
#
_cell.length_a   1.000
_cell.length_b   1.000
_cell.length_c   1.000
_cell.angle_alpha   90.00
_cell.angle_beta   90.00
_cell.angle_gamma   90.00
#
_symmetry.space_group_name_H-M   'P 1'
#
loop_
_entity.id
_entity.type
_entity.pdbx_description
1 polymer ?
#
loop_
_entity_poly.entity_id
_entity_poly.type
_entity_poly.pdbx_seq_one_letter_code
_entity_poly.pdbx_strand_id
1 'polypeptide(L)'
;MCRPVRYCCGLVEMAELGPKGCHSSCCKLQRQPVHSRFIASEYLEANKDLMDLLISGYEDTDIALHYGAMLRECIRHQCIARHVLESEHMKKFFDYIQLPNFDIAADAAATFKELLTRHKSTVAEFLSRNYDWISFEELKRKETKNVVEIIVVALMFFAEYNSKLLESTNYITRRQAIKLLGDILLDRSNSAVMMRYVSSRDNLRILMNLLRLFAANQNKPLDIVGILVANRSKLLRFFGDFKIDKEDEQFEADKAQVIKEIAALEPRDRP
;
A
#
# COMPACT_ATOMS: atom_id res chain seq x y z
N MET A 1 40.13 14.57 23.48
CA MET A 1 39.80 15.37 22.29
C MET A 1 40.33 14.67 21.04
N CYS A 2 39.46 13.94 20.33
CA CYS A 2 39.64 13.25 19.02
C CYS A 2 38.57 12.13 18.99
N ARG A 3 37.68 11.93 18.02
CA ARG A 3 37.17 12.67 16.87
C ARG A 3 35.69 12.26 16.74
N PRO A 4 34.71 13.14 17.03
CA PRO A 4 33.28 12.86 16.84
C PRO A 4 32.85 12.81 15.36
N VAL A 5 33.74 13.18 14.44
CA VAL A 5 33.43 13.50 13.04
C VAL A 5 33.31 12.27 12.12
N ARG A 6 33.74 11.06 12.56
CA ARG A 6 33.56 9.84 11.73
C ARG A 6 32.13 9.30 11.69
N TYR A 7 31.25 9.73 12.60
CA TYR A 7 29.85 9.31 12.63
C TYR A 7 28.98 10.08 11.62
N CYS A 8 29.31 11.34 11.34
CA CYS A 8 28.59 12.17 10.37
C CYS A 8 29.22 12.15 8.97
N CYS A 9 30.51 11.82 8.82
CA CYS A 9 31.12 11.61 7.50
C CYS A 9 30.38 10.53 6.71
N GLY A 10 29.81 9.52 7.37
CA GLY A 10 29.08 8.47 6.68
C GLY A 10 27.79 8.90 5.98
N LEU A 11 27.14 10.00 6.39
CA LEU A 11 25.91 10.54 5.76
C LEU A 11 26.22 11.71 4.81
N VAL A 12 27.28 12.48 5.06
CA VAL A 12 27.73 13.59 4.19
C VAL A 12 28.66 13.10 3.07
N GLU A 13 29.51 12.08 3.29
CA GLU A 13 30.25 11.38 2.21
C GLU A 13 29.30 10.54 1.32
N MET A 14 28.02 10.34 1.69
CA MET A 14 27.05 9.66 0.80
C MET A 14 26.65 10.48 -0.42
N ALA A 15 26.90 11.79 -0.40
CA ALA A 15 26.73 12.65 -1.56
C ALA A 15 27.97 12.64 -2.49
N GLU A 16 29.12 12.16 -2.03
CA GLU A 16 30.40 12.21 -2.77
C GLU A 16 30.98 10.84 -3.16
N LEU A 17 30.58 9.75 -2.49
CA LEU A 17 31.04 8.39 -2.79
C LEU A 17 29.96 7.60 -3.54
N GLY A 18 30.30 7.20 -4.76
CA GLY A 18 29.41 6.48 -5.66
C GLY A 18 28.77 5.19 -5.09
N PRO A 19 27.73 4.69 -5.78
CA PRO A 19 26.68 3.80 -5.25
C PRO A 19 27.13 2.56 -4.47
N LYS A 20 28.29 1.97 -4.82
CA LYS A 20 28.74 0.67 -4.28
C LYS A 20 29.26 0.73 -2.82
N GLY A 21 29.54 1.92 -2.27
CA GLY A 21 30.04 2.10 -0.90
C GLY A 21 28.94 2.22 0.18
N CYS A 22 27.77 2.77 -0.18
CA CYS A 22 26.72 3.16 0.78
C CYS A 22 26.07 2.00 1.52
N HIS A 23 25.80 0.89 0.83
CA HIS A 23 25.00 -0.21 1.38
C HIS A 23 25.71 -0.91 2.56
N SER A 24 27.02 -1.14 2.46
CA SER A 24 27.79 -1.84 3.50
C SER A 24 28.00 -1.00 4.77
N SER A 25 28.02 0.33 4.62
CA SER A 25 28.26 1.28 5.72
C SER A 25 26.98 1.56 6.50
N CYS A 26 25.83 1.74 5.83
CA CYS A 26 24.53 1.91 6.48
C CYS A 26 24.16 0.69 7.33
N CYS A 27 24.35 -0.53 6.79
CA CYS A 27 24.12 -1.77 7.53
C CYS A 27 25.08 -1.98 8.73
N LYS A 28 26.28 -1.42 8.71
CA LYS A 28 27.27 -1.51 9.80
C LYS A 28 27.00 -0.52 10.93
N LEU A 29 26.54 0.68 10.61
CA LEU A 29 26.18 1.72 11.59
C LEU A 29 25.01 1.29 12.50
N GLN A 30 24.06 0.52 11.97
CA GLN A 30 22.87 0.11 12.73
C GLN A 30 23.08 -1.14 13.60
N ARG A 31 24.15 -1.90 13.38
CA ARG A 31 24.40 -3.22 14.03
C ARG A 31 25.44 -3.19 15.16
N GLN A 32 26.03 -2.04 15.48
CA GLN A 32 27.02 -1.97 16.57
C GLN A 32 26.35 -1.62 17.91
N PRO A 33 26.61 -2.39 19.00
CA PRO A 33 26.07 -2.09 20.31
C PRO A 33 26.88 -0.93 20.90
N VAL A 34 26.36 0.29 20.77
CA VAL A 34 26.91 1.46 21.43
C VAL A 34 25.86 1.95 22.42
N HIS A 35 26.28 2.25 23.65
CA HIS A 35 25.44 2.70 24.76
C HIS A 35 24.69 4.03 24.49
N SER A 36 23.71 4.03 23.58
CA SER A 36 22.69 5.06 23.45
C SER A 36 21.70 4.66 22.34
N ARG A 37 20.53 4.19 22.77
CA ARG A 37 19.42 3.73 21.93
C ARG A 37 18.77 4.84 21.07
N PHE A 38 19.39 6.03 20.95
CA PHE A 38 18.73 7.28 20.57
C PHE A 38 19.44 8.13 19.51
N ILE A 39 20.76 7.99 19.26
CA ILE A 39 21.48 8.95 18.38
C ILE A 39 20.99 8.88 16.92
N ALA A 40 20.78 7.68 16.36
CA ALA A 40 20.34 7.54 14.97
C ALA A 40 18.91 8.02 14.75
N SER A 41 18.00 7.75 15.70
CA SER A 41 16.61 8.19 15.62
C SER A 41 16.50 9.70 15.78
N GLU A 42 17.24 10.29 16.73
CA GLU A 42 17.30 11.74 16.95
C GLU A 42 17.90 12.46 15.75
N TYR A 43 18.95 11.89 15.15
CA TYR A 43 19.54 12.45 13.93
C TYR A 43 18.57 12.42 12.75
N LEU A 44 17.91 11.28 12.49
CA LEU A 44 16.93 11.18 11.40
C LEU A 44 15.71 12.09 11.65
N GLU A 45 15.30 12.25 12.90
CA GLU A 45 14.22 13.17 13.25
C GLU A 45 14.60 14.64 13.04
N ALA A 46 15.88 14.98 13.22
CA ALA A 46 16.41 16.31 12.91
C ALA A 46 16.62 16.57 11.41
N ASN A 47 16.68 15.52 10.58
CA ASN A 47 16.97 15.59 9.14
C ASN A 47 15.92 14.82 8.32
N LYS A 48 14.63 15.18 8.51
CA LYS A 48 13.48 14.53 7.85
C LYS A 48 13.43 14.79 6.35
N ASP A 49 13.95 15.92 5.91
CA ASP A 49 14.13 16.34 4.52
C ASP A 49 14.95 15.34 3.69
N LEU A 50 15.86 14.59 4.33
CA LEU A 50 16.58 13.50 3.66
C LEU A 50 15.65 12.43 3.10
N MET A 51 14.48 12.22 3.71
CA MET A 51 13.52 11.22 3.22
C MET A 51 12.94 11.61 1.87
N ASP A 52 12.71 12.90 1.65
CA ASP A 52 12.18 13.43 0.41
C ASP A 52 13.18 13.26 -0.74
N LEU A 53 14.47 13.46 -0.44
CA LEU A 53 15.57 13.16 -1.35
C LEU A 53 15.66 11.66 -1.64
N LEU A 54 15.56 10.82 -0.60
CA LEU A 54 15.61 9.37 -0.75
C LEU A 54 14.47 8.84 -1.63
N ILE A 55 13.26 9.38 -1.48
CA ILE A 55 12.10 8.98 -2.27
C ILE A 55 12.23 9.49 -3.71
N SER A 56 12.64 10.75 -3.91
CA SER A 56 12.81 11.30 -5.26
C SER A 56 13.95 10.63 -6.03
N GLY A 57 14.91 9.99 -5.35
CA GLY A 57 15.97 9.21 -5.96
C GLY A 57 15.51 7.98 -6.76
N TYR A 58 14.25 7.55 -6.64
CA TYR A 58 13.69 6.53 -7.54
C TYR A 58 13.53 7.01 -8.99
N GLU A 59 13.61 8.32 -9.23
CA GLU A 59 13.57 8.92 -10.58
C GLU A 59 14.88 8.67 -11.35
N ASP A 60 15.99 8.44 -10.65
CA ASP A 60 17.28 8.12 -11.25
C ASP A 60 17.53 6.60 -11.24
N THR A 61 17.51 6.00 -12.43
CA THR A 61 17.60 4.54 -12.59
C THR A 61 18.93 3.93 -12.14
N ASP A 62 20.01 4.72 -12.11
CA ASP A 62 21.35 4.21 -11.79
C ASP A 62 21.56 4.06 -10.28
N ILE A 63 20.87 4.91 -9.49
CA ILE A 63 21.01 4.97 -8.03
C ILE A 63 19.75 4.54 -7.27
N ALA A 64 18.60 4.40 -7.93
CA ALA A 64 17.31 4.09 -7.31
C ALA A 64 17.36 2.94 -6.30
N LEU A 65 18.00 1.81 -6.61
CA LEU A 65 18.07 0.65 -5.70
C LEU A 65 18.88 0.94 -4.43
N HIS A 66 19.88 1.82 -4.50
CA HIS A 66 20.65 2.24 -3.33
C HIS A 66 19.80 3.14 -2.43
N TYR A 67 19.06 4.07 -3.05
CA TYR A 67 18.14 4.97 -2.36
C TYR A 67 17.00 4.20 -1.69
N GLY A 68 16.42 3.22 -2.37
CA GLY A 68 15.41 2.33 -1.82
C GLY A 68 15.91 1.50 -0.64
N ALA A 69 17.13 0.96 -0.72
CA ALA A 69 17.74 0.25 0.41
C ALA A 69 17.96 1.16 1.63
N MET A 70 18.49 2.37 1.43
CA MET A 70 18.66 3.35 2.52
C MET A 70 17.33 3.76 3.12
N LEU A 71 16.32 4.03 2.29
CA LEU A 71 14.98 4.38 2.74
C LEU A 71 14.35 3.27 3.59
N ARG A 72 14.50 2.00 3.18
CA ARG A 72 14.03 0.85 3.97
C ARG A 72 14.70 0.74 5.34
N GLU A 73 15.97 1.12 5.44
CA GLU A 73 16.67 1.17 6.73
C GLU A 73 16.14 2.32 7.62
N CYS A 74 15.81 3.47 7.03
CA CYS A 74 15.25 4.63 7.74
C CYS A 74 13.82 4.39 8.25
N ILE A 75 12.93 3.82 7.45
CA ILE A 75 11.52 3.56 7.84
C ILE A 75 11.38 2.47 8.91
N ARG A 76 12.47 1.80 9.32
CA ARG A 76 12.50 0.96 10.53
C ARG A 76 12.18 1.76 11.79
N HIS A 77 12.46 3.06 11.77
CA HIS A 77 12.13 3.99 12.85
C HIS A 77 10.71 4.54 12.66
N GLN A 78 9.87 4.43 13.70
CA GLN A 78 8.46 4.81 13.64
C GLN A 78 8.25 6.30 13.33
N CYS A 79 9.10 7.20 13.88
CA CYS A 79 9.03 8.63 13.62
C CYS A 79 9.23 8.97 12.12
N ILE A 80 10.12 8.24 11.46
CA ILE A 80 10.41 8.42 10.03
C ILE A 80 9.30 7.82 9.17
N ALA A 81 8.85 6.60 9.48
CA ALA A 81 7.72 6.01 8.78
C ALA A 81 6.46 6.89 8.89
N ARG A 82 6.20 7.49 10.06
CA ARG A 82 5.12 8.46 10.24
C ARG A 82 5.29 9.67 9.34
N HIS A 83 6.49 10.25 9.31
CA HIS A 83 6.79 11.40 8.46
C HIS A 83 6.56 11.10 6.97
N VAL A 84 7.03 9.95 6.49
CA VAL A 84 6.85 9.54 5.09
C VAL A 84 5.37 9.27 4.76
N LEU A 85 4.61 8.64 5.66
CA LEU A 85 3.18 8.40 5.45
C LEU A 85 2.37 9.70 5.38
N GLU A 86 2.74 10.70 6.18
CA GLU A 86 2.07 11.99 6.25
C GLU A 86 2.57 12.99 5.18
N SER A 87 3.59 12.63 4.36
CA SER A 87 4.15 13.51 3.33
C SER A 87 3.49 13.33 1.96
N GLU A 88 3.64 14.34 1.10
CA GLU A 88 3.14 14.30 -0.29
C GLU A 88 3.86 13.23 -1.14
N HIS A 89 5.08 12.85 -0.75
CA HIS A 89 5.89 11.86 -1.45
C HIS A 89 5.33 10.44 -1.34
N MET A 90 4.40 10.19 -0.41
CA MET A 90 3.67 8.93 -0.34
C MET A 90 2.95 8.61 -1.67
N LYS A 91 2.45 9.64 -2.37
CA LYS A 91 1.74 9.46 -3.66
C LYS A 91 2.67 8.97 -4.77
N LYS A 92 3.94 9.39 -4.74
CA LYS A 92 4.93 9.04 -5.76
C LYS A 92 5.15 7.52 -5.83
N PHE A 93 4.98 6.79 -4.73
CA PHE A 93 5.08 5.33 -4.73
C PHE A 93 4.09 4.66 -5.68
N PHE A 94 2.87 5.21 -5.87
CA PHE A 94 1.92 4.63 -6.81
C PHE A 94 2.43 4.66 -8.25
N ASP A 95 3.26 5.65 -8.58
CA ASP A 95 3.86 5.80 -9.90
C ASP A 95 5.15 4.97 -9.98
N TYR A 96 5.99 4.98 -8.93
CA TYR A 96 7.23 4.18 -8.88
C TYR A 96 7.01 2.67 -8.96
N ILE A 97 5.94 2.16 -8.35
CA ILE A 97 5.56 0.73 -8.41
C ILE A 97 5.17 0.30 -9.83
N GLN A 98 4.85 1.25 -10.70
CA GLN A 98 4.43 1.02 -12.08
C GLN A 98 5.51 1.36 -13.11
N LEU A 99 6.73 1.64 -12.65
CA LEU A 99 7.85 1.89 -13.55
C LEU A 99 8.13 0.71 -14.48
N PRO A 100 8.57 0.96 -15.72
CA PRO A 100 8.89 -0.11 -16.67
C PRO A 100 10.11 -0.94 -16.23
N ASN A 101 11.01 -0.36 -15.44
CA ASN A 101 12.12 -1.09 -14.85
C ASN A 101 11.61 -1.96 -13.70
N PHE A 102 11.60 -3.28 -13.93
CA PHE A 102 11.08 -4.26 -12.99
C PHE A 102 11.79 -4.25 -11.64
N ASP A 103 13.12 -4.12 -11.61
CA ASP A 103 13.89 -4.16 -10.36
C ASP A 103 13.56 -2.96 -9.49
N ILE A 104 13.48 -1.77 -10.09
CA ILE A 104 13.13 -0.53 -9.39
C ILE A 104 11.67 -0.56 -8.93
N ALA A 105 10.74 -0.99 -9.79
CA ALA A 105 9.33 -1.12 -9.43
C ALA A 105 9.10 -2.12 -8.29
N ALA A 106 9.79 -3.25 -8.31
CA ALA A 106 9.74 -4.26 -7.26
C ALA A 106 10.34 -3.74 -5.94
N ASP A 107 11.43 -2.97 -6.00
CA ASP A 107 12.06 -2.33 -4.85
C ASP A 107 11.15 -1.26 -4.22
N ALA A 108 10.52 -0.43 -5.05
CA ALA A 108 9.52 0.56 -4.63
C ALA A 108 8.32 -0.14 -3.97
N ALA A 109 7.82 -1.23 -4.57
CA ALA A 109 6.71 -2.01 -4.02
C ALA A 109 7.05 -2.65 -2.67
N ALA A 110 8.29 -3.14 -2.51
CA ALA A 110 8.76 -3.69 -1.24
C ALA A 110 8.83 -2.61 -0.16
N THR A 111 9.35 -1.42 -0.49
CA THR A 111 9.43 -0.27 0.42
C THR A 111 8.04 0.21 0.82
N PHE A 112 7.13 0.37 -0.16
CA PHE A 112 5.74 0.75 0.06
C PHE A 112 5.00 -0.26 0.95
N LYS A 113 5.20 -1.56 0.71
CA LYS A 113 4.67 -2.63 1.55
C LYS A 113 5.19 -2.52 2.98
N GLU A 114 6.51 -2.36 3.16
CA GLU A 114 7.12 -2.27 4.48
C GLU A 114 6.58 -1.06 5.27
N LEU A 115 6.44 0.09 4.60
CA LEU A 115 5.86 1.30 5.19
C LEU A 115 4.42 1.07 5.70
N LEU A 116 3.59 0.35 4.93
CA LEU A 116 2.19 0.07 5.25
C LEU A 116 1.96 -1.14 6.17
N THR A 117 2.99 -1.90 6.53
CA THR A 117 2.82 -3.14 7.33
C THR A 117 3.71 -3.26 8.55
N ARG A 118 4.79 -2.46 8.65
CA ARG A 118 5.73 -2.51 9.78
C ARG A 118 5.14 -1.92 11.06
N HIS A 119 4.75 -0.64 11.02
CA HIS A 119 4.32 0.12 12.21
C HIS A 119 2.80 0.18 12.31
N LYS A 120 2.20 -0.93 12.73
CA LYS A 120 0.74 -1.16 12.68
C LYS A 120 -0.11 -0.04 13.27
N SER A 121 0.25 0.51 14.43
CA SER A 121 -0.51 1.59 15.07
C SER A 121 -0.47 2.90 14.27
N THR A 122 0.69 3.25 13.72
CA THR A 122 0.86 4.45 12.89
C THR A 122 0.13 4.30 11.56
N VAL A 123 0.19 3.11 10.94
CA VAL A 123 -0.55 2.83 9.71
C VAL A 123 -2.05 2.85 9.96
N ALA A 124 -2.54 2.25 11.05
CA ALA A 124 -3.96 2.28 11.40
C ALA A 124 -4.47 3.71 11.59
N GLU A 125 -3.69 4.55 12.30
CA GLU A 125 -3.98 5.97 12.48
C GLU A 125 -4.02 6.72 11.14
N PHE A 126 -2.99 6.53 10.30
CA PHE A 126 -2.91 7.11 8.95
C PHE A 126 -4.11 6.69 8.08
N LEU A 127 -4.40 5.40 7.98
CA LEU A 127 -5.48 4.88 7.14
C LEU A 127 -6.85 5.33 7.63
N SER A 128 -7.06 5.42 8.95
CA SER A 128 -8.33 5.88 9.52
C SER A 128 -8.57 7.37 9.23
N ARG A 129 -7.53 8.21 9.35
CA ARG A 129 -7.61 9.64 9.04
C ARG A 129 -7.84 9.93 7.56
N ASN A 130 -7.19 9.16 6.69
CA ASN A 130 -7.29 9.32 5.23
C ASN A 130 -8.43 8.48 4.61
N TYR A 131 -9.31 7.91 5.44
CA TYR A 131 -10.51 7.21 4.99
C TYR A 131 -11.68 8.17 4.76
N ASP A 132 -11.80 9.19 5.62
CA ASP A 132 -12.98 10.05 5.72
C ASP A 132 -12.87 11.23 4.74
N TRP A 133 -13.15 10.96 3.47
CA TRP A 133 -13.66 11.98 2.53
C TRP A 133 -14.66 11.35 1.55
N ILE A 134 -15.83 10.95 2.01
CA ILE A 134 -17.00 10.87 1.13
C ILE A 134 -18.19 11.54 1.81
N SER A 135 -18.43 12.79 1.45
CA SER A 135 -19.67 13.12 0.76
C SER A 135 -19.40 14.25 -0.26
N PHE A 136 -19.30 13.90 -1.55
CA PHE A 136 -19.35 14.88 -2.64
C PHE A 136 -20.68 15.66 -2.65
N GLU A 137 -21.68 15.17 -1.91
CA GLU A 137 -22.98 15.81 -1.65
C GLU A 137 -22.87 17.12 -0.83
N GLU A 138 -21.90 17.25 0.10
CA GLU A 138 -21.75 18.48 0.90
C GLU A 138 -20.96 19.59 0.19
N LEU A 139 -20.13 19.25 -0.81
CA LEU A 139 -19.34 20.22 -1.59
C LEU A 139 -20.18 21.01 -2.60
N LYS A 140 -21.35 20.51 -3.03
CA LYS A 140 -22.26 21.28 -3.91
C LYS A 140 -22.98 22.43 -3.21
N ARG A 141 -22.87 22.56 -1.87
CA ARG A 141 -23.63 23.56 -1.09
C ARG A 141 -22.84 24.80 -0.69
N LYS A 142 -21.52 24.83 -0.86
CA LYS A 142 -20.70 26.00 -0.50
C LYS A 142 -19.96 26.52 -1.74
N GLU A 143 -20.57 27.51 -2.40
CA GLU A 143 -19.83 28.43 -3.25
C GLU A 143 -18.79 29.16 -2.40
N THR A 144 -17.53 28.72 -2.44
CA THR A 144 -16.42 29.53 -1.95
C THR A 144 -15.22 29.29 -2.84
N LYS A 145 -15.10 30.15 -3.86
CA LYS A 145 -14.18 30.06 -5.00
C LYS A 145 -12.67 30.08 -4.66
N ASN A 146 -12.24 29.98 -3.41
CA ASN A 146 -10.81 30.00 -3.04
C ASN A 146 -10.41 28.97 -1.97
N VAL A 147 -11.27 27.99 -1.65
CA VAL A 147 -10.94 26.87 -0.74
C VAL A 147 -11.00 25.51 -1.47
N VAL A 148 -11.51 25.50 -2.71
CA VAL A 148 -11.78 24.28 -3.48
C VAL A 148 -10.48 23.61 -3.98
N GLU A 149 -9.40 24.36 -4.20
CA GLU A 149 -8.10 23.77 -4.59
C GLU A 149 -7.36 23.10 -3.44
N ILE A 150 -7.52 23.58 -2.20
CA ILE A 150 -6.83 23.02 -1.02
C ILE A 150 -7.61 21.86 -0.39
N ILE A 151 -8.94 21.84 -0.55
CA ILE A 151 -9.79 20.75 -0.04
C ILE A 151 -9.79 19.53 -0.98
N VAL A 152 -9.53 19.70 -2.29
CA VAL A 152 -9.47 18.58 -3.25
C VAL A 152 -8.15 17.79 -3.17
N VAL A 153 -7.12 18.30 -2.45
CA VAL A 153 -5.81 17.64 -2.31
C VAL A 153 -5.77 16.60 -1.17
N ALA A 154 -6.84 16.51 -0.36
CA ALA A 154 -6.99 15.52 0.72
C ALA A 154 -7.29 14.11 0.18
N LEU A 155 -6.23 13.49 -0.33
CA LEU A 155 -5.95 12.06 -0.44
C LEU A 155 -7.06 11.09 -0.03
N MET A 156 -7.77 10.58 -1.03
CA MET A 156 -8.40 9.27 -0.89
C MET A 156 -7.34 8.19 -1.17
N PHE A 157 -6.55 7.82 -0.17
CA PHE A 157 -5.50 6.78 -0.30
C PHE A 157 -6.02 5.53 -1.01
N PHE A 158 -7.21 5.05 -0.63
CA PHE A 158 -7.82 3.88 -1.26
C PHE A 158 -8.33 4.14 -2.68
N ALA A 159 -8.70 5.36 -3.06
CA ALA A 159 -9.08 5.66 -4.44
C ALA A 159 -7.86 5.58 -5.37
N GLU A 160 -6.72 6.14 -4.97
CA GLU A 160 -5.46 6.00 -5.72
C GLU A 160 -4.99 4.55 -5.71
N TYR A 161 -5.04 3.86 -4.56
CA TYR A 161 -4.69 2.45 -4.45
C TYR A 161 -5.51 1.57 -5.41
N ASN A 162 -6.81 1.81 -5.49
CA ASN A 162 -7.72 1.04 -6.31
C ASN A 162 -7.49 1.32 -7.80
N SER A 163 -7.54 2.59 -8.20
CA SER A 163 -7.40 2.99 -9.60
C SER A 163 -6.00 2.74 -10.17
N LYS A 164 -4.94 3.04 -9.41
CA LYS A 164 -3.56 2.90 -9.89
C LYS A 164 -3.00 1.49 -9.72
N LEU A 165 -3.37 0.75 -8.66
CA LEU A 165 -2.75 -0.55 -8.38
C LEU A 165 -3.68 -1.74 -8.61
N LEU A 166 -4.91 -1.73 -8.09
CA LEU A 166 -5.84 -2.86 -8.25
C LEU A 166 -6.39 -2.96 -9.68
N GLU A 167 -6.60 -1.83 -10.34
CA GLU A 167 -7.06 -1.75 -11.73
C GLU A 167 -5.89 -1.62 -12.73
N SER A 168 -4.64 -1.66 -12.23
CA SER A 168 -3.45 -1.62 -13.08
C SER A 168 -3.48 -2.70 -14.17
N THR A 169 -3.07 -2.35 -15.38
CA THR A 169 -2.93 -3.29 -16.49
C THR A 169 -1.82 -4.31 -16.24
N ASN A 170 -0.82 -3.94 -15.42
CA ASN A 170 0.28 -4.82 -15.03
C ASN A 170 -0.21 -5.91 -14.05
N TYR A 171 -0.20 -7.16 -14.50
CA TYR A 171 -0.59 -8.32 -13.70
C TYR A 171 0.20 -8.45 -12.39
N ILE A 172 1.51 -8.19 -12.42
CA ILE A 172 2.38 -8.32 -11.24
C ILE A 172 2.02 -7.26 -10.21
N THR A 173 1.89 -6.00 -10.64
CA THR A 173 1.46 -4.89 -9.78
C THR A 173 0.10 -5.20 -9.15
N ARG A 174 -0.88 -5.59 -9.97
CA ARG A 174 -2.22 -5.95 -9.49
C ARG A 174 -2.19 -7.09 -8.48
N ARG A 175 -1.41 -8.14 -8.73
CA ARG A 175 -1.25 -9.27 -7.79
C ARG A 175 -0.62 -8.84 -6.47
N GLN A 176 0.44 -8.02 -6.51
CA GLN A 176 1.11 -7.52 -5.31
C GLN A 176 0.19 -6.59 -4.50
N ALA A 177 -0.58 -5.74 -5.18
CA ALA A 177 -1.57 -4.87 -4.57
C ALA A 177 -2.69 -5.66 -3.89
N ILE A 178 -3.26 -6.69 -4.54
CA ILE A 178 -4.28 -7.54 -3.91
C ILE A 178 -3.73 -8.19 -2.63
N LYS A 179 -2.49 -8.70 -2.67
CA LYS A 179 -1.85 -9.29 -1.49
C LYS A 179 -1.65 -8.26 -0.37
N LEU A 180 -1.15 -7.07 -0.71
CA LEU A 180 -0.93 -6.01 0.26
C LEU A 180 -2.23 -5.48 0.86
N LEU A 181 -3.29 -5.32 0.05
CA LEU A 181 -4.62 -4.95 0.54
C LEU A 181 -5.13 -5.98 1.55
N GLY A 182 -4.94 -7.28 1.27
CA GLY A 182 -5.24 -8.35 2.23
C GLY A 182 -4.43 -8.21 3.52
N ASP A 183 -3.12 -8.00 3.42
CA ASP A 183 -2.23 -7.80 4.58
C ASP A 183 -2.68 -6.58 5.43
N ILE A 184 -3.17 -5.51 4.81
CA ILE A 184 -3.66 -4.29 5.48
C ILE A 184 -5.02 -4.52 6.13
N LEU A 185 -6.02 -4.98 5.38
CA LEU A 185 -7.41 -5.05 5.85
C LEU A 185 -7.62 -6.18 6.88
N LEU A 186 -6.83 -7.26 6.80
CA LEU A 186 -6.93 -8.37 7.74
C LEU A 186 -6.14 -8.14 9.04
N ASP A 187 -5.37 -7.05 9.15
CA ASP A 187 -4.73 -6.71 10.41
C ASP A 187 -5.74 -6.22 11.44
N ARG A 188 -5.64 -6.74 12.67
CA ARG A 188 -6.52 -6.38 13.79
C ARG A 188 -6.52 -4.88 14.11
N SER A 189 -5.42 -4.17 13.88
CA SER A 189 -5.35 -2.71 14.12
C SER A 189 -6.20 -1.93 13.13
N ASN A 190 -6.52 -2.52 11.98
CA ASN A 190 -7.22 -1.90 10.87
C ASN A 190 -8.68 -2.36 10.78
N SER A 191 -9.25 -2.97 11.82
CA SER A 191 -10.61 -3.51 11.80
C SER A 191 -11.68 -2.47 11.43
N ALA A 192 -11.55 -1.24 11.93
CA ALA A 192 -12.44 -0.14 11.57
C ALA A 192 -12.32 0.24 10.08
N VAL A 193 -11.09 0.33 9.56
CA VAL A 193 -10.80 0.59 8.15
C VAL A 193 -11.34 -0.54 7.27
N MET A 194 -11.14 -1.80 7.68
CA MET A 194 -11.66 -2.97 6.98
C MET A 194 -13.18 -2.92 6.86
N MET A 195 -13.88 -2.69 7.97
CA MET A 195 -15.33 -2.58 7.94
C MET A 195 -15.80 -1.48 7.00
N ARG A 196 -15.17 -0.29 7.03
CA ARG A 196 -15.47 0.79 6.09
C ARG A 196 -15.16 0.44 4.63
N TYR A 197 -14.07 -0.28 4.37
CA TYR A 197 -13.65 -0.70 3.02
C TYR A 197 -14.61 -1.67 2.39
N VAL A 198 -14.99 -2.72 3.11
CA VAL A 198 -15.93 -3.72 2.58
C VAL A 198 -17.38 -3.23 2.52
N SER A 199 -17.70 -2.15 3.26
CA SER A 199 -19.03 -1.52 3.21
C SER A 199 -19.17 -0.52 2.05
N SER A 200 -18.05 -0.09 1.44
CA SER A 200 -18.09 0.79 0.27
C SER A 200 -18.50 0.03 -0.99
N ARG A 201 -19.49 0.57 -1.69
CA ARG A 201 -20.00 0.06 -2.98
C ARG A 201 -18.90 -0.10 -4.01
N ASP A 202 -18.13 0.96 -4.26
CA ASP A 202 -17.12 0.99 -5.32
C ASP A 202 -16.02 -0.03 -5.04
N ASN A 203 -15.57 -0.10 -3.78
CA ASN A 203 -14.57 -1.06 -3.34
C ASN A 203 -15.06 -2.50 -3.50
N LEU A 204 -16.31 -2.77 -3.14
CA LEU A 204 -16.86 -4.12 -3.27
C LEU A 204 -17.04 -4.52 -4.73
N ARG A 205 -17.42 -3.59 -5.62
CA ARG A 205 -17.46 -3.84 -7.07
C ARG A 205 -16.09 -4.29 -7.59
N ILE A 206 -15.01 -3.60 -7.20
CA ILE A 206 -13.64 -3.98 -7.56
C ILE A 206 -13.29 -5.37 -7.02
N LEU A 207 -13.55 -5.62 -5.73
CA LEU A 207 -13.29 -6.92 -5.11
C LEU A 207 -14.08 -8.07 -5.76
N MET A 208 -15.32 -7.82 -6.18
CA MET A 208 -16.14 -8.82 -6.88
C MET A 208 -15.66 -9.08 -8.30
N ASN A 209 -15.24 -8.04 -9.03
CA ASN A 209 -14.64 -8.22 -10.35
C ASN A 209 -13.35 -9.05 -10.26
N LEU A 210 -12.54 -8.80 -9.22
CA LEU A 210 -11.37 -9.62 -8.93
C LEU A 210 -11.76 -11.05 -8.58
N LEU A 211 -12.76 -11.27 -7.72
CA LEU A 211 -13.26 -12.60 -7.37
C LEU A 211 -13.82 -13.34 -8.59
N ARG A 212 -14.52 -12.65 -9.49
CA ARG A 212 -15.02 -13.20 -10.76
C ARG A 212 -13.88 -13.74 -11.62
N LEU A 213 -12.76 -13.03 -11.73
CA LEU A 213 -11.61 -13.55 -12.47
C LEU A 213 -11.10 -14.89 -11.91
N PHE A 214 -11.24 -15.14 -10.61
CA PHE A 214 -10.92 -16.43 -10.00
C PHE A 214 -12.04 -17.47 -10.16
N ALA A 215 -13.30 -17.08 -9.94
CA ALA A 215 -14.46 -17.97 -9.97
C ALA A 215 -14.85 -18.40 -11.40
N ALA A 216 -14.67 -17.54 -12.39
CA ALA A 216 -14.98 -17.81 -13.80
C ALA A 216 -13.88 -18.59 -14.53
N ASN A 217 -12.68 -18.69 -13.97
CA ASN A 217 -11.52 -19.27 -14.65
C ASN A 217 -11.76 -20.77 -14.96
N GLN A 218 -11.83 -21.16 -16.23
CA GLN A 218 -12.08 -22.55 -16.61
C GLN A 218 -10.99 -23.51 -16.08
N ASN A 219 -9.74 -23.04 -15.97
CA ASN A 219 -8.58 -23.80 -15.49
C ASN A 219 -8.21 -23.41 -14.05
N LYS A 220 -9.18 -23.47 -13.14
CA LYS A 220 -8.96 -23.21 -11.71
C LYS A 220 -8.02 -24.25 -11.09
N PRO A 221 -6.92 -23.83 -10.43
CA PRO A 221 -6.11 -24.74 -9.61
C PRO A 221 -6.94 -25.39 -8.50
N LEU A 222 -6.66 -26.65 -8.17
CA LEU A 222 -7.42 -27.43 -7.19
C LEU A 222 -7.49 -26.75 -5.82
N ASP A 223 -6.41 -26.10 -5.38
CA ASP A 223 -6.37 -25.37 -4.11
C ASP A 223 -7.38 -24.21 -4.07
N ILE A 224 -7.55 -23.50 -5.18
CA ILE A 224 -8.52 -22.40 -5.30
C ILE A 224 -9.95 -22.96 -5.29
N VAL A 225 -10.20 -24.08 -5.98
CA VAL A 225 -11.49 -24.77 -5.92
C VAL A 225 -11.80 -25.17 -4.48
N GLY A 226 -10.84 -25.78 -3.78
CA GLY A 226 -10.98 -26.17 -2.38
C GLY A 226 -11.33 -25.00 -1.46
N ILE A 227 -10.66 -23.86 -1.60
CA ILE A 227 -10.93 -22.64 -0.81
C ILE A 227 -12.35 -22.11 -1.09
N LEU A 228 -12.76 -22.04 -2.37
CA LEU A 228 -14.07 -21.52 -2.76
C LEU A 228 -15.21 -22.45 -2.32
N VAL A 229 -15.02 -23.77 -2.43
CA VAL A 229 -15.98 -24.78 -1.94
C VAL A 229 -16.11 -24.69 -0.42
N ALA A 230 -14.99 -24.60 0.31
CA ALA A 230 -14.99 -24.51 1.78
C ALA A 230 -15.71 -23.25 2.31
N ASN A 231 -15.71 -22.17 1.53
CA ASN A 231 -16.36 -20.90 1.89
C ASN A 231 -17.71 -20.67 1.19
N ARG A 232 -18.20 -21.62 0.37
CA ARG A 232 -19.37 -21.45 -0.49
C ARG A 232 -20.59 -20.90 0.25
N SER A 233 -21.00 -21.55 1.34
CA SER A 233 -22.21 -21.16 2.08
C SER A 233 -22.13 -19.73 2.64
N LYS A 234 -20.95 -19.34 3.15
CA LYS A 234 -20.70 -17.99 3.68
C LYS A 234 -20.71 -16.95 2.56
N LEU A 235 -20.08 -17.25 1.43
CA LEU A 235 -20.04 -16.36 0.26
C LEU A 235 -21.42 -16.15 -0.34
N LEU A 236 -22.19 -17.23 -0.54
CA LEU A 236 -23.54 -17.15 -1.08
C LEU A 236 -24.48 -16.37 -0.17
N ARG A 237 -24.40 -16.58 1.16
CA ARG A 237 -25.16 -15.80 2.13
C ARG A 237 -24.76 -14.33 2.10
N PHE A 238 -23.46 -14.04 2.12
CA PHE A 238 -22.95 -12.67 2.05
C PHE A 238 -23.47 -11.94 0.81
N PHE A 239 -23.31 -12.51 -0.38
CA PHE A 239 -23.80 -11.87 -1.60
C PHE A 239 -25.34 -11.84 -1.69
N GLY A 240 -26.05 -12.80 -1.12
CA GLY A 240 -27.52 -12.79 -1.08
C GLY A 240 -28.09 -11.67 -0.23
N ASP A 241 -27.49 -11.44 0.95
CA ASP A 241 -27.94 -10.42 1.91
C ASP A 241 -27.45 -9.01 1.55
N PHE A 242 -26.40 -8.91 0.73
CA PHE A 242 -25.79 -7.65 0.35
C PHE A 242 -26.66 -6.90 -0.67
N LYS A 243 -27.33 -5.84 -0.24
CA LYS A 243 -28.14 -4.96 -1.09
C LYS A 243 -27.51 -3.57 -1.18
N ILE A 244 -27.31 -3.10 -2.39
CA ILE A 244 -26.96 -1.71 -2.69
C ILE A 244 -28.19 -1.05 -3.32
N ASP A 245 -28.30 0.29 -3.19
CA ASP A 245 -29.34 1.09 -3.82
C ASP A 245 -29.63 0.61 -5.25
N LYS A 246 -30.93 0.43 -5.53
CA LYS A 246 -31.51 -0.37 -6.63
C LYS A 246 -31.21 0.10 -8.06
N GLU A 247 -30.32 1.06 -8.26
CA GLU A 247 -30.14 1.77 -9.53
C GLU A 247 -28.94 1.31 -10.37
N ASP A 248 -28.22 0.26 -9.97
CA ASP A 248 -27.06 -0.24 -10.71
C ASP A 248 -27.24 -1.68 -11.18
N GLU A 249 -27.91 -1.79 -12.32
CA GLU A 249 -28.16 -3.05 -13.01
C GLU A 249 -26.86 -3.80 -13.34
N GLN A 250 -25.77 -3.08 -13.64
CA GLN A 250 -24.48 -3.69 -13.96
C GLN A 250 -23.88 -4.39 -12.73
N PHE A 251 -23.94 -3.74 -11.57
CA PHE A 251 -23.47 -4.33 -10.32
C PHE A 251 -24.27 -5.58 -9.93
N GLU A 252 -25.61 -5.52 -10.01
CA GLU A 252 -26.44 -6.69 -9.70
C GLU A 252 -26.24 -7.82 -10.73
N ALA A 253 -25.98 -7.51 -12.00
CA ALA A 253 -25.62 -8.51 -13.01
C ALA A 253 -24.27 -9.18 -12.70
N ASP A 254 -23.23 -8.40 -12.41
CA ASP A 254 -21.89 -8.92 -12.05
C ASP A 254 -21.97 -9.80 -10.79
N LYS A 255 -22.73 -9.35 -9.78
CA LYS A 255 -22.99 -10.08 -8.54
C LYS A 255 -23.74 -11.39 -8.78
N ALA A 256 -24.82 -11.36 -9.56
CA ALA A 256 -25.59 -12.56 -9.92
C ALA A 256 -24.72 -13.59 -10.65
N GLN A 257 -23.82 -13.12 -11.53
CA GLN A 257 -22.87 -13.99 -12.22
C GLN A 257 -21.89 -14.64 -11.24
N VAL A 258 -21.29 -13.88 -10.33
CA VAL A 258 -20.36 -14.42 -9.31
C VAL A 258 -21.06 -15.45 -8.42
N ILE A 259 -22.30 -15.19 -7.99
CA ILE A 259 -23.13 -16.14 -7.23
C ILE A 259 -23.32 -17.43 -8.02
N LYS A 260 -23.68 -17.32 -9.32
CA LYS A 260 -23.89 -18.46 -10.20
C LYS A 260 -22.61 -19.31 -10.35
N GLU A 261 -21.47 -18.67 -10.57
CA GLU A 261 -20.18 -19.35 -10.72
C GLU A 261 -19.76 -20.07 -9.44
N ILE A 262 -19.90 -19.44 -8.26
CA ILE A 262 -19.58 -20.04 -6.96
C ILE A 262 -20.52 -21.22 -6.65
N ALA A 263 -21.81 -21.10 -6.97
CA ALA A 263 -22.80 -22.14 -6.76
C ALA A 263 -22.55 -23.37 -7.65
N ALA A 264 -22.08 -23.15 -8.89
CA ALA A 264 -21.79 -24.20 -9.87
C ALA A 264 -20.45 -24.92 -9.65
N LEU A 265 -19.64 -24.52 -8.67
CA LEU A 265 -18.41 -25.23 -8.36
C LEU A 265 -18.74 -26.64 -7.86
N GLU A 266 -17.99 -27.63 -8.31
CA GLU A 266 -18.05 -29.00 -7.77
C GLU A 266 -16.77 -29.29 -7.00
N PRO A 267 -16.84 -30.02 -5.87
CA PRO A 267 -15.65 -30.58 -5.27
C PRO A 267 -15.05 -31.57 -6.28
N ARG A 268 -13.87 -31.24 -6.82
CA ARG A 268 -13.11 -32.22 -7.59
C ARG A 268 -12.48 -33.17 -6.58
N ASP A 269 -12.92 -34.43 -6.60
CA ASP A 269 -12.31 -35.49 -5.80
C ASP A 269 -10.83 -35.60 -6.14
N ARG A 270 -9.99 -35.74 -5.10
CA ARG A 270 -8.58 -36.10 -5.32
C ARG A 270 -8.55 -37.54 -5.84
N PRO A 271 -7.82 -37.85 -6.92
CA PRO A 271 -7.43 -39.23 -7.17
C PRO A 271 -6.54 -39.77 -6.04
#